data_AF-A0A5N8YDT5-F1
#
_entry.id   AF-A0A5N8YDT5-F1
#
_cell.length_a   1.000
_cell.length_b   1.000
_cell.length_c   1.000
_cell.angle_alpha   90.00
_cell.angle_beta   90.00
_cell.angle_gamma   90.00
#
_symmetry.space_group_name_H-M   'P 1'
#
loop_
_entity.id
_entity.type
_entity.pdbx_description
1 polymer ?
#
loop_
_entity_poly.entity_id
_entity_poly.type
_entity_poly.pdbx_seq_one_letter_code
_entity_poly.pdbx_strand_id
1 'polypeptide(L)'
;MLGVVFALLAATCWGFSAILVRLGLQHLRPTTGTWVSMIPGILLVMTLALVFNLGDITTLAGVAFFWFALSGLFNFALGRFLNTLSIQLAGVSRATPLFSTAPFFATILAVIFLGETITPWLVLGTMTIVTGIILITSEQVR
;
A
#
# COMPACT_ATOMS: atom_id res chain seq x y z
N MET A 1 -13.92 -15.56 -11.01
CA MET A 1 -12.87 -16.52 -10.64
C MET A 1 -11.46 -15.97 -10.89
N LEU A 2 -11.16 -15.41 -12.07
CA LEU A 2 -9.83 -14.82 -12.38
C LEU A 2 -9.36 -13.77 -11.35
N GLY A 3 -10.25 -12.91 -10.86
CA GLY A 3 -9.92 -11.92 -9.83
C GLY A 3 -9.49 -12.52 -8.48
N VAL A 4 -10.08 -13.65 -8.08
CA VAL A 4 -9.69 -14.36 -6.84
C VAL A 4 -8.29 -14.94 -6.98
N VAL A 5 -7.98 -15.50 -8.16
CA VAL A 5 -6.63 -16.02 -8.46
C VAL A 5 -5.60 -14.90 -8.42
N PHE A 6 -5.89 -13.75 -9.02
CA PHE A 6 -5.00 -12.59 -8.96
C PHE A 6 -4.84 -12.03 -7.54
N ALA A 7 -5.91 -12.04 -6.73
CA ALA A 7 -5.83 -11.61 -5.33
C ALA A 7 -4.91 -12.54 -4.51
N LEU A 8 -4.99 -13.86 -4.70
CA LEU A 8 -4.13 -14.83 -4.01
C LEU A 8 -2.66 -14.72 -4.45
N LEU A 9 -2.41 -14.55 -5.75
CA LEU A 9 -1.08 -14.30 -6.29
C LEU A 9 -0.49 -13.00 -5.72
N ALA A 10 -1.29 -11.92 -5.72
CA ALA A 10 -0.88 -10.64 -5.17
C ALA A 10 -0.55 -10.74 -3.68
N ALA A 11 -1.37 -11.43 -2.88
CA ALA A 11 -1.13 -11.64 -1.46
C ALA A 11 0.16 -12.43 -1.21
N THR A 12 0.40 -13.48 -2.00
CA THR A 12 1.62 -14.30 -1.89
C THR A 12 2.87 -13.50 -2.26
N CYS A 13 2.82 -12.74 -3.37
CA CYS A 13 3.90 -11.84 -3.76
C CYS A 13 4.18 -10.76 -2.71
N TRP A 14 3.13 -10.19 -2.10
CA TRP A 14 3.27 -9.20 -1.03
C TRP A 14 3.93 -9.79 0.22
N GLY A 15 3.50 -10.98 0.64
CA GLY A 15 4.10 -11.68 1.78
C GLY A 15 5.58 -12.00 1.55
N PHE A 16 5.92 -12.56 0.39
CA PHE A 16 7.31 -12.86 0.04
C PHE A 16 8.17 -11.59 -0.06
N SER A 17 7.64 -10.54 -0.69
CA SER A 17 8.31 -9.24 -0.81
C SER A 17 8.63 -8.63 0.56
N ALA A 18 7.71 -8.68 1.52
CA ALA A 18 7.94 -8.13 2.86
C ALA A 18 9.12 -8.82 3.58
N ILE A 19 9.27 -10.14 3.41
CA ILE A 19 10.40 -10.90 3.98
C ILE A 19 11.72 -10.48 3.31
N LEU A 20 11.74 -10.41 1.97
CA LEU A 20 12.93 -9.99 1.23
C LEU A 20 13.35 -8.56 1.56
N VAL A 21 12.39 -7.63 1.67
CA VAL A 21 12.65 -6.25 2.07
C VAL A 21 13.26 -6.21 3.47
N ARG A 22 12.70 -6.95 4.43
CA ARG A 22 13.27 -7.03 5.78
C ARG A 22 14.71 -7.53 5.76
N LEU A 23 15.00 -8.56 4.98
CA LEU A 23 16.35 -9.12 4.86
C LEU A 23 17.31 -8.09 4.24
N GLY A 24 16.91 -7.42 3.16
CA GLY A 24 17.71 -6.38 2.52
C GLY A 24 18.00 -5.19 3.43
N LEU A 25 17.05 -4.80 4.29
CA LEU A 25 17.19 -3.71 5.25
C LEU A 25 18.10 -4.02 6.44
N GLN A 26 18.55 -5.27 6.63
CA GLN A 26 19.58 -5.59 7.63
C GLN A 26 20.95 -5.00 7.24
N HIS A 27 21.20 -4.84 5.94
CA HIS A 27 22.47 -4.34 5.41
C HIS A 27 22.36 -2.98 4.73
N LEU A 28 21.14 -2.51 4.47
CA LEU A 28 20.86 -1.28 3.74
C LEU A 28 20.03 -0.30 4.58
N ARG A 29 20.23 0.99 4.31
CA ARG A 29 19.35 2.05 4.85
C ARG A 29 17.95 1.94 4.23
N PRO A 30 16.87 2.34 4.94
CA PRO A 30 15.49 2.32 4.41
C PRO A 30 15.32 3.14 3.15
N THR A 31 16.03 4.26 3.05
CA THR A 31 16.04 5.10 1.86
C THR A 31 16.52 4.30 0.66
N THR A 32 17.68 3.64 0.76
CA THR A 32 18.25 2.79 -0.29
C THR A 32 17.32 1.62 -0.63
N GLY A 33 16.76 0.94 0.37
CA GLY A 33 15.81 -0.16 0.14
C GLY A 33 14.54 0.28 -0.59
N THR A 34 14.05 1.49 -0.29
CA THR A 34 12.90 2.09 -0.97
C THR A 34 13.23 2.38 -2.44
N TRP A 35 14.38 3.00 -2.73
CA TRP A 35 14.83 3.28 -4.09
C TRP A 35 15.03 2.02 -4.93
N VAL A 36 15.70 1.01 -4.38
CA VAL A 36 15.92 -0.28 -5.05
C VAL A 36 14.60 -0.99 -5.36
N SER A 37 13.58 -0.83 -4.52
CA SER A 37 12.25 -1.39 -4.77
C SER A 37 11.46 -0.60 -5.83
N MET A 38 11.66 0.72 -5.91
CA MET A 38 10.89 1.60 -6.80
C MET A 38 11.42 1.64 -8.22
N ILE A 39 12.74 1.68 -8.41
CA ILE A 39 13.35 1.85 -9.75
C ILE A 39 12.92 0.75 -10.72
N PRO A 40 13.00 -0.56 -10.38
CA PRO A 40 12.57 -1.63 -11.28
C PRO A 40 11.07 -1.55 -11.58
N GLY A 41 10.26 -1.18 -10.58
CA GLY A 41 8.82 -1.03 -10.74
C GLY A 41 8.46 0.10 -11.71
N ILE A 42 9.11 1.26 -11.57
CA ILE A 42 8.94 2.40 -12.49
C ILE A 42 9.35 1.98 -13.90
N LEU A 43 10.52 1.37 -14.08
CA LEU A 43 10.99 0.98 -15.41
C LEU A 43 10.04 0.00 -16.09
N LEU A 44 9.60 -1.04 -15.38
CA LEU A 44 8.68 -2.03 -15.92
C LEU A 44 7.33 -1.39 -16.29
N VAL A 45 6.71 -0.67 -15.35
CA VAL A 45 5.38 -0.09 -15.55
C VAL A 45 5.40 1.00 -16.63
N MET A 46 6.42 1.87 -16.64
CA MET A 46 6.57 2.89 -17.69
C MET A 46 6.76 2.26 -19.06
N THR A 47 7.58 1.20 -19.17
CA THR A 47 7.79 0.52 -20.45
C THR A 47 6.49 -0.09 -20.96
N LEU A 48 5.74 -0.78 -20.10
CA LEU A 48 4.43 -1.35 -20.49
C LEU A 48 3.42 -0.26 -20.85
N ALA A 49 3.40 0.85 -20.11
CA ALA A 49 2.50 1.97 -20.39
C ALA A 49 2.80 2.60 -21.76
N LEU A 50 4.07 2.82 -22.09
CA LEU A 50 4.49 3.38 -23.37
C LEU A 50 4.28 2.41 -24.54
N VAL A 51 4.41 1.10 -24.33
CA VAL A 51 4.21 0.10 -25.40
C VAL A 51 2.73 -0.12 -25.71
N PHE A 52 1.88 -0.20 -24.67
CA PHE A 52 0.49 -0.62 -24.86
C PHE A 52 -0.53 0.53 -24.83
N ASN A 53 -0.22 1.66 -24.20
CA ASN A 53 -1.20 2.72 -23.91
C ASN A 53 -0.71 4.12 -24.32
N LEU A 54 0.19 4.22 -25.31
CA LEU A 54 0.78 5.49 -25.72
C LEU A 54 -0.26 6.53 -26.18
N GLY A 55 -1.31 6.08 -26.88
CA GLY A 55 -2.39 6.95 -27.37
C GLY A 55 -3.27 7.51 -26.25
N ASP A 56 -3.47 6.76 -25.17
CA ASP A 56 -4.25 7.24 -24.02
C ASP A 56 -3.44 8.26 -23.20
N ILE A 57 -2.13 8.06 -23.08
CA ILE A 57 -1.25 8.98 -22.35
C ILE A 57 -1.18 10.37 -23.00
N THR A 58 -1.18 10.45 -24.34
CA THR A 58 -1.09 11.72 -25.06
C THR A 58 -2.40 12.50 -25.08
N THR A 59 -3.53 11.86 -24.80
CA THR A 59 -4.85 12.48 -24.75
C THR A 59 -5.27 12.91 -23.34
N LEU A 60 -4.46 12.58 -22.32
CA LEU A 60 -4.74 12.93 -20.92
C LEU A 60 -4.72 14.45 -20.70
N ALA A 61 -5.73 14.94 -19.98
CA ALA A 61 -5.77 16.32 -19.51
C ALA A 61 -4.61 16.62 -18.55
N GLY A 62 -4.03 17.82 -18.63
CA GLY A 62 -2.94 18.25 -17.73
C GLY A 62 -3.29 18.15 -16.23
N VAL A 63 -4.56 18.28 -15.88
CA VAL A 63 -5.07 18.10 -14.50
C VAL A 63 -4.92 16.64 -14.03
N ALA A 64 -5.03 15.65 -14.92
CA ALA A 64 -4.84 14.25 -14.57
C ALA A 64 -3.40 13.99 -14.12
N PHE A 65 -2.41 14.60 -14.80
CA PHE A 65 -1.00 14.52 -14.38
C PHE A 65 -0.78 15.09 -12.98
N PHE A 66 -1.46 16.17 -12.62
CA PHE A 66 -1.40 16.71 -11.25
C PHE A 66 -1.92 15.71 -10.21
N TRP A 67 -3.08 15.09 -10.46
CA TRP A 67 -3.63 14.07 -9.56
C TRP A 67 -2.75 12.82 -9.47
N PHE A 68 -2.15 12.37 -10.59
CA PHE A 68 -1.19 11.26 -10.56
C PHE A 68 0.09 11.61 -9.80
N ALA A 69 0.61 12.83 -9.96
CA ALA A 69 1.76 13.29 -9.19
C ALA A 69 1.46 13.33 -7.69
N LEU A 70 0.27 13.83 -7.31
CA LEU A 70 -0.16 13.87 -5.92
C LEU A 70 -0.34 12.46 -5.34
N SER A 71 -0.99 11.56 -6.08
CA SER A 71 -1.14 10.15 -5.70
C SER A 71 0.21 9.46 -5.55
N GLY A 72 1.14 9.68 -6.48
CA GLY A 72 2.51 9.17 -6.42
C GLY A 72 3.28 9.66 -5.18
N LEU A 73 3.13 10.94 -4.84
CA LEU A 73 3.74 11.53 -3.65
C LEU A 73 3.22 10.86 -2.36
N PHE A 74 1.91 10.76 -2.19
CA PHE A 74 1.33 10.14 -0.99
C PHE A 74 1.59 8.65 -0.90
N ASN A 75 1.44 7.92 -2.02
CA ASN A 75 1.56 6.46 -2.01
C ASN A 75 3.02 6.01 -1.91
N PHE A 76 3.90 6.57 -2.73
CA PHE A 76 5.28 6.10 -2.82
C PHE A 76 6.26 6.92 -2.00
N ALA A 77 6.26 8.25 -2.13
CA ALA A 77 7.25 9.07 -1.42
C ALA A 77 7.01 9.08 0.09
N LEU A 78 5.76 9.20 0.52
CA LEU A 78 5.39 9.14 1.93
C LEU A 78 5.06 7.71 2.37
N GLY A 79 4.06 7.07 1.73
CA GLY A 79 3.55 5.78 2.16
C GLY A 79 4.59 4.66 2.14
N ARG A 80 5.24 4.42 0.99
CA ARG A 80 6.25 3.35 0.85
C ARG A 80 7.49 3.60 1.71
N PHE A 81 7.94 4.85 1.82
CA PHE A 81 9.05 5.21 2.69
C PHE A 81 8.74 4.95 4.16
N LEU A 82 7.61 5.45 4.66
CA LEU A 82 7.17 5.24 6.04
C LEU A 82 6.91 3.75 6.34
N ASN A 83 6.38 2.99 5.37
CA ASN A 83 6.23 1.54 5.49
C ASN A 83 7.59 0.85 5.66
N THR A 84 8.54 1.14 4.77
CA THR A 84 9.89 0.55 4.81
C THR A 84 10.61 0.93 6.11
N LEU A 85 10.45 2.17 6.58
CA LEU A 85 10.96 2.64 7.85
C LEU A 85 10.32 1.90 9.03
N SER A 86 8.99 1.71 9.03
CA SER A 86 8.29 0.97 10.08
C SER A 86 8.74 -0.49 10.17
N ILE A 87 8.99 -1.13 9.03
CA ILE A 87 9.53 -2.49 8.96
C ILE A 87 10.94 -2.55 9.53
N GLN A 88 11.77 -1.53 9.28
CA GLN A 88 13.12 -1.49 9.85
C GLN A 88 13.09 -1.30 11.38
N LEU A 89 12.27 -0.36 11.88
CA LEU A 89 12.22 0.01 13.30
C LEU A 89 11.51 -1.03 14.17
N ALA A 90 10.37 -1.53 13.72
CA ALA A 90 9.49 -2.41 14.50
C ALA A 90 9.52 -3.88 14.05
N GLY A 91 10.15 -4.17 12.91
CA GLY A 91 10.11 -5.49 12.28
C GLY A 91 8.79 -5.76 11.54
N VAL A 92 8.82 -6.72 10.61
CA VAL A 92 7.64 -7.11 9.82
C VAL A 92 6.49 -7.58 10.70
N SER A 93 6.77 -8.32 11.78
CA SER A 93 5.73 -8.87 12.66
C SER A 93 4.85 -7.77 13.25
N ARG A 94 5.41 -6.67 13.74
CA ARG A 94 4.65 -5.54 14.31
C ARG A 94 4.14 -4.54 13.28
N ALA A 95 4.89 -4.32 12.20
CA ALA A 95 4.48 -3.38 11.15
C ALA A 95 3.25 -3.86 10.37
N THR A 96 3.11 -5.18 10.17
CA THR A 96 2.03 -5.74 9.35
C THR A 96 0.63 -5.56 9.99
N PRO A 97 0.40 -5.86 11.28
CA PRO A 97 -0.87 -5.58 11.95
C PRO A 97 -1.20 -4.09 11.98
N LEU A 98 -0.19 -3.23 12.15
CA LEU A 98 -0.38 -1.79 12.10
C LEU A 98 -0.90 -1.35 10.72
N PHE A 99 -0.33 -1.91 9.64
CA PHE A 99 -0.80 -1.66 8.27
C PHE A 99 -2.23 -2.13 8.04
N SER A 100 -2.66 -3.21 8.71
CA SER A 100 -4.04 -3.70 8.63
C SER A 100 -5.06 -2.70 9.17
N THR A 101 -4.65 -1.66 9.93
CA THR A 101 -5.53 -0.53 10.33
C THR A 101 -5.82 0.47 9.22
N ALA A 102 -5.15 0.37 8.06
CA ALA A 102 -5.35 1.28 6.94
C ALA A 102 -6.83 1.46 6.52
N PRO A 103 -7.69 0.41 6.47
CA PRO A 103 -9.10 0.57 6.15
C PRO A 103 -9.84 1.49 7.12
N PHE A 104 -9.50 1.47 8.41
CA PHE A 104 -10.11 2.35 9.42
C PHE A 104 -9.84 3.83 9.08
N PHE A 105 -8.57 4.18 8.82
CA PHE A 105 -8.20 5.53 8.41
C PHE A 105 -8.78 5.91 7.04
N ALA A 106 -8.79 4.97 6.09
CA ALA A 106 -9.37 5.18 4.77
C ALA A 106 -10.86 5.52 4.84
N THR A 107 -11.63 4.80 5.67
CA THR A 107 -13.06 5.10 5.90
C THR A 107 -13.26 6.50 6.48
N ILE A 108 -12.46 6.89 7.49
CA ILE A 108 -12.56 8.24 8.08
C ILE A 108 -12.28 9.31 7.01
N LEU A 109 -11.22 9.14 6.22
CA LEU A 109 -10.88 10.09 5.16
C LEU A 109 -11.94 10.11 4.05
N ALA A 110 -12.52 8.98 3.68
CA ALA A 110 -13.59 8.90 2.69
C ALA A 110 -14.85 9.66 3.14
N VAL A 111 -15.26 9.51 4.40
CA VAL A 111 -16.40 10.25 4.95
C VAL A 111 -16.11 11.76 4.96
N ILE A 112 -14.91 12.18 5.37
CA ILE A 112 -14.56 13.61 5.49
C ILE A 112 -14.39 14.28 4.11
N PHE A 113 -13.62 13.68 3.21
CA PHE A 113 -13.22 14.31 1.94
C PHE A 113 -14.16 13.97 0.79
N LEU A 114 -14.73 12.76 0.78
CA LEU A 114 -15.60 12.28 -0.29
C LEU A 114 -17.09 12.46 0.04
N GLY A 115 -17.41 12.77 1.30
CA GLY A 115 -18.78 12.97 1.77
C GLY A 115 -19.60 11.68 1.80
N GLU A 116 -18.94 10.51 1.92
CA GLU A 116 -19.64 9.24 1.99
C GLU A 116 -20.60 9.18 3.19
N THR A 117 -21.84 8.77 2.95
CA THR A 117 -22.84 8.60 4.01
C THR A 117 -22.48 7.42 4.90
N ILE A 118 -22.43 7.65 6.21
CA ILE A 118 -22.18 6.59 7.19
C ILE A 118 -23.37 5.63 7.20
N THR A 119 -23.20 4.46 6.59
CA THR A 119 -24.20 3.39 6.64
C THR A 119 -23.93 2.48 7.85
N PRO A 120 -24.97 1.82 8.41
CA PRO A 120 -24.79 0.85 9.49
C PRO A 120 -23.82 -0.28 9.10
N TRP A 121 -23.83 -0.68 7.83
CA TRP A 121 -22.95 -1.71 7.27
C TRP A 121 -21.48 -1.29 7.25
N LEU A 122 -21.21 -0.03 6.89
CA LEU A 122 -19.86 0.54 6.94
C LEU A 122 -19.32 0.50 8.37
N VAL A 123 -20.10 0.94 9.35
CA VAL A 123 -19.70 0.92 10.77
C VAL A 123 -19.43 -0.51 11.26
N LEU A 124 -20.31 -1.47 10.94
CA LEU A 124 -20.13 -2.87 11.30
C LEU A 124 -18.87 -3.49 10.68
N GLY A 125 -18.61 -3.19 9.40
CA GLY A 125 -17.41 -3.64 8.70
C GLY A 125 -16.14 -3.06 9.34
N THR A 126 -16.12 -1.74 9.59
CA THR A 126 -15.00 -1.07 10.27
C THR A 126 -14.75 -1.64 11.66
N MET A 127 -15.79 -1.87 12.47
CA MET A 127 -15.66 -2.45 13.81
C MET A 127 -15.11 -3.88 13.77
N THR A 128 -15.52 -4.68 12.78
CA THR A 128 -15.03 -6.04 12.58
C THR A 128 -13.54 -6.03 12.20
N ILE A 129 -13.12 -5.13 11.31
CA ILE A 129 -11.70 -4.94 10.95
C ILE A 129 -10.89 -4.55 12.20
N VAL A 130 -11.34 -3.55 12.96
CA VAL A 130 -10.67 -3.09 14.18
C VAL A 130 -10.53 -4.24 15.19
N THR A 131 -11.58 -5.03 15.40
CA THR A 131 -11.57 -6.17 16.34
C THR A 131 -10.57 -7.24 15.88
N GLY A 132 -10.54 -7.56 14.59
CA GLY A 132 -9.58 -8.51 14.02
C GLY A 132 -8.13 -8.07 14.22
N ILE A 133 -7.86 -6.77 14.05
CA ILE A 133 -6.51 -6.20 14.26
C ILE A 133 -6.09 -6.30 15.73
N ILE A 134 -7.01 -5.97 16.66
CA ILE A 134 -6.73 -6.06 18.10
C ILE A 134 -6.36 -7.49 18.47
N LEU A 135 -7.10 -8.49 17.98
CA LEU A 135 -6.81 -9.91 18.22
C LEU A 135 -5.42 -10.30 17.70
N ILE A 136 -5.10 -10.01 16.44
CA ILE A 136 -3.80 -10.33 15.83
C ILE A 136 -2.65 -9.65 16.58
N THR A 137 -2.83 -8.39 16.97
CA THR A 137 -1.79 -7.63 17.66
C THR A 137 -1.60 -8.15 19.09
N SER A 138 -2.67 -8.56 19.78
CA SER A 138 -2.59 -9.10 21.14
C SER A 138 -1.83 -10.41 21.24
N GLU A 139 -1.86 -11.24 20.19
CA GLU A 139 -1.14 -12.51 20.13
C GLU A 139 0.38 -12.31 20.02
N GLN A 140 0.82 -11.26 19.33
CA GLN A 140 2.25 -10.96 19.14
C GLN A 140 2.92 -10.26 20.33
N VAL A 141 2.13 -9.79 21.31
CA VAL A 141 2.63 -9.14 22.54
C VAL A 141 2.94 -10.18 23.63
N ARG A 142 2.49 -11.43 23.45
CA ARG A 142 2.83 -12.58 24.31
C ARG A 142 4.09 -13.28 23.83
#